data_AF-A0A4R1WYX4-F1
#
_entry.id   AF-A0A4R1WYX4-F1
#
_cell.length_a   1.000
_cell.length_b   1.000
_cell.length_c   1.000
_cell.angle_alpha   90.00
_cell.angle_beta   90.00
_cell.angle_gamma   90.00
#
_symmetry.space_group_name_H-M   'P 1'
#
loop_
_entity.id
_entity.type
_entity.pdbx_description
1 polymer ?
#
loop_
_entity_poly.entity_id
_entity_poly.type
_entity_poly.pdbx_seq_one_letter_code
_entity_poly.pdbx_strand_id
1 'polypeptide(L)'
;MKTSRYHLHLERCDPARNMARFYALSLEPSLFGEIVLVRRWGRIGASGRSRLDVYADETTAIRAMLALLRQKRARGYAVGQWGRGTVGRWDSGAVGQSAGTLPAKKVDSCQLFDRPPRPSR
;
A
#
# COMPACT_ATOMS: atom_id res chain seq x y z
N MET A 1 18.81 3.03 9.30
CA MET A 1 17.42 2.59 9.50
C MET A 1 17.28 1.21 8.89
N LYS A 2 16.86 0.20 9.67
CA LYS A 2 16.61 -1.15 9.14
C LYS A 2 15.33 -1.09 8.31
N THR A 3 15.45 -1.38 7.02
CA THR A 3 14.32 -1.54 6.11
C THR A 3 13.48 -2.71 6.59
N SER A 4 12.20 -2.46 6.85
CA SER A 4 11.28 -3.49 7.32
C SER A 4 11.13 -4.61 6.29
N ARG A 5 11.19 -5.87 6.73
CA ARG A 5 11.06 -7.03 5.83
C ARG A 5 9.61 -7.40 5.52
N TYR A 6 8.65 -6.81 6.25
CA TYR A 6 7.23 -7.10 6.10
C TYR A 6 6.51 -5.85 5.59
N HIS A 7 6.39 -5.72 4.28
CA HIS A 7 5.56 -4.71 3.61
C HIS A 7 4.55 -5.42 2.72
N LEU A 8 3.25 -5.19 2.95
CA LEU A 8 2.18 -5.73 2.12
C LEU A 8 1.34 -4.59 1.56
N HIS A 9 1.11 -4.62 0.25
CA HIS A 9 0.21 -3.71 -0.45
C HIS A 9 -1.00 -4.47 -0.98
N LEU A 10 -2.19 -4.05 -0.56
CA LEU A 10 -3.45 -4.62 -0.99
C LEU A 10 -4.27 -3.58 -1.72
N GLU A 11 -4.90 -3.99 -2.81
CA GLU A 11 -5.72 -3.13 -3.64
C GLU A 11 -7.13 -3.69 -3.75
N ARG A 12 -8.10 -2.79 -3.90
CA ARG A 12 -9.47 -3.12 -4.23
C ARG A 12 -9.96 -2.16 -5.31
N CYS A 13 -10.22 -2.71 -6.48
CA CYS A 13 -10.68 -2.00 -7.66
C CYS A 13 -12.04 -2.57 -8.11
N ASP A 14 -13.05 -1.72 -8.19
CA ASP A 14 -14.38 -2.03 -8.72
C ASP A 14 -14.81 -0.88 -9.65
N PRO A 15 -14.69 -1.05 -10.98
CA PRO A 15 -15.03 -0.02 -11.97
C PRO A 15 -16.51 0.31 -12.03
N ALA A 16 -17.38 -0.66 -11.75
CA ALA A 16 -18.82 -0.44 -11.74
C ALA A 16 -19.25 0.52 -10.61
N ARG A 17 -18.45 0.60 -9.53
CA ARG A 17 -18.74 1.44 -8.37
C ARG A 17 -17.81 2.66 -8.20
N ASN A 18 -16.97 2.97 -9.19
CA ASN A 18 -15.94 4.02 -9.06
C ASN A 18 -15.13 3.89 -7.76
N MET A 19 -14.68 2.66 -7.47
CA MET A 19 -13.98 2.33 -6.23
C MET A 19 -12.57 1.85 -6.56
N ALA A 20 -11.59 2.69 -6.28
CA ALA A 20 -10.17 2.37 -6.34
C ALA A 20 -9.54 2.72 -4.98
N ARG A 21 -9.25 1.71 -4.16
CA ARG A 21 -8.73 1.89 -2.80
C ARG A 21 -7.52 1.00 -2.56
N PHE A 22 -6.57 1.51 -1.79
CA PHE A 22 -5.42 0.74 -1.32
C PHE A 22 -5.46 0.54 0.19
N TYR A 23 -4.76 -0.50 0.64
CA TYR A 23 -4.50 -0.80 2.04
C TYR A 23 -3.07 -1.34 2.14
N ALA A 24 -2.18 -0.59 2.76
CA ALA A 24 -0.79 -0.98 2.97
C ALA A 24 -0.53 -1.27 4.46
N LEU A 25 0.27 -2.30 4.70
CA LEU A 25 0.68 -2.74 6.04
C LEU A 25 2.21 -2.85 6.08
N SER A 26 2.84 -2.30 7.12
CA SER A 26 4.26 -2.54 7.41
C SER A 26 4.53 -2.75 8.90
N LEU A 27 5.50 -3.61 9.21
CA LEU A 27 5.98 -3.83 10.58
C LEU A 27 7.35 -3.17 10.75
N GLU A 28 7.45 -2.15 11.57
CA GLU A 28 8.66 -1.37 11.80
C GLU A 28 9.15 -1.56 13.24
N PRO A 29 10.43 -1.90 13.46
CA PRO A 29 10.98 -1.94 14.81
C PRO A 29 11.09 -0.52 15.38
N SER A 30 10.64 -0.33 16.62
CA SER A 30 10.82 0.90 17.37
C SER A 30 12.23 0.96 17.99
N LEU A 31 12.68 2.17 18.34
CA LEU A 31 13.96 2.37 19.02
C LEU A 31 14.02 1.72 20.41
N PHE A 32 12.86 1.41 20.98
CA PHE A 32 12.72 0.85 22.33
C PHE A 32 12.51 -0.66 22.32
N GLY A 33 12.70 -1.32 21.17
CA GLY A 33 12.54 -2.77 21.04
C GLY A 33 11.10 -3.24 20.86
N GLU A 34 10.14 -2.32 20.74
CA GLU A 34 8.75 -2.62 20.39
C GLU A 34 8.61 -2.78 18.87
N ILE A 35 7.51 -3.33 18.41
CA ILE A 35 7.16 -3.41 16.99
C ILE A 35 5.95 -2.54 16.70
N VAL A 36 6.08 -1.66 15.72
CA VAL A 36 5.02 -0.77 15.25
C VAL A 36 4.42 -1.32 13.97
N LEU A 37 3.13 -1.63 14.01
CA LEU A 37 2.34 -1.91 12.82
C LEU A 37 1.85 -0.60 12.22
N VAL A 38 2.42 -0.22 11.09
CA VAL A 38 1.96 0.91 10.28
C VAL A 38 0.88 0.43 9.32
N ARG A 39 -0.29 1.06 9.39
CA ARG A 39 -1.41 0.83 8.48
C ARG A 39 -1.63 2.08 7.67
N ARG A 40 -1.68 1.99 6.35
CA ARG A 40 -2.02 3.10 5.46
C ARG A 40 -3.20 2.72 4.58
N TRP A 41 -4.14 3.63 4.35
CA TRP A 41 -5.29 3.36 3.50
C TRP A 41 -5.83 4.62 2.86
N GLY A 42 -6.36 4.49 1.65
CA GLY A 42 -6.88 5.64 0.92
C GLY A 42 -7.45 5.27 -0.43
N ARG A 43 -7.86 6.28 -1.20
CA ARG A 43 -8.08 6.11 -2.63
C ARG A 43 -6.72 6.03 -3.33
N ILE A 44 -6.63 5.21 -4.37
CA ILE A 44 -5.43 5.12 -5.21
C ILE A 44 -5.25 6.50 -5.88
N GLY A 45 -4.03 7.05 -5.82
CA GLY A 45 -3.71 8.39 -6.34
C GLY A 45 -3.92 9.56 -5.35
N ALA A 46 -4.35 9.30 -4.12
CA ALA A 46 -4.53 10.34 -3.09
C ALA A 46 -3.65 10.12 -1.86
N SER A 47 -3.34 11.20 -1.14
CA SER A 47 -2.76 11.20 0.20
C SER A 47 -3.76 10.60 1.18
N GLY A 48 -3.72 9.26 1.31
CA GLY A 48 -4.56 8.50 2.23
C GLY A 48 -4.31 8.83 3.71
N ARG A 49 -4.90 8.04 4.59
CA ARG A 49 -4.68 8.11 6.05
C ARG A 49 -3.71 7.02 6.50
N SER A 50 -3.08 7.25 7.65
CA SER A 50 -2.25 6.28 8.34
C SER A 50 -2.71 6.08 9.79
N ARG A 51 -2.36 4.92 10.35
CA ARG A 51 -2.45 4.62 11.77
C ARG A 51 -1.25 3.77 12.17
N LEU A 52 -0.74 4.06 13.35
CA LEU A 52 0.32 3.30 13.99
C LEU A 52 -0.28 2.55 15.16
N ASP A 53 0.05 1.28 15.30
CA ASP A 53 -0.31 0.50 16.46
C ASP A 53 0.93 -0.19 16.98
N VAL A 54 1.27 0.09 18.24
CA VAL A 54 2.48 -0.38 18.89
C VAL A 54 2.18 -1.71 19.58
N TYR A 55 3.11 -2.65 19.46
CA TYR A 55 3.06 -3.96 20.08
C TYR A 55 4.37 -4.23 20.79
N ALA A 56 4.30 -4.81 21.99
CA ALA A 56 5.49 -5.15 22.76
C ALA A 56 6.34 -6.27 22.13
N ASP A 57 5.73 -7.11 21.28
CA ASP A 57 6.37 -8.30 20.72
C ASP A 57 6.10 -8.47 19.22
N GLU A 58 7.09 -8.98 18.50
CA GLU A 58 7.04 -9.21 17.05
C GLU A 58 5.98 -10.27 16.69
N THR A 59 5.89 -11.35 17.46
CA THR A 59 4.90 -12.42 17.20
C THR A 59 3.48 -11.87 17.29
N THR A 60 3.23 -11.02 18.28
CA THR A 60 1.93 -10.36 18.47
C THR A 60 1.62 -9.42 17.30
N ALA A 61 2.59 -8.63 16.86
CA ALA A 61 2.44 -7.72 15.73
C ALA A 61 2.19 -8.48 14.41
N ILE A 62 2.92 -9.57 14.16
CA ILE A 62 2.73 -10.45 13.00
C ILE A 62 1.32 -11.06 13.03
N ARG A 63 0.87 -11.58 14.18
CA ARG A 63 -0.49 -12.13 14.32
C ARG A 63 -1.55 -11.08 14.00
N ALA A 64 -1.39 -9.85 14.49
CA ALA A 64 -2.30 -8.75 14.20
C ALA A 64 -2.29 -8.38 12.71
N MET A 65 -1.11 -8.31 12.08
CA MET A 65 -0.97 -8.06 10.64
C MET A 65 -1.68 -9.14 9.81
N LEU A 66 -1.48 -10.42 10.14
CA LEU A 66 -2.12 -11.55 9.45
C LEU A 66 -3.65 -11.57 9.66
N ALA A 67 -4.13 -11.20 10.85
CA ALA A 67 -5.56 -11.08 11.11
C ALA A 67 -6.20 -9.98 10.23
N LEU A 68 -5.54 -8.81 10.14
CA LEU A 68 -5.97 -7.73 9.25
C LEU A 68 -5.93 -8.15 7.78
N LEU A 69 -4.87 -8.83 7.35
CA LEU A 69 -4.73 -9.35 5.99
C LEU A 69 -5.92 -10.26 5.62
N ARG A 70 -6.24 -11.24 6.47
CA ARG A 70 -7.38 -12.15 6.27
C ARG A 70 -8.70 -11.38 6.21
N GLN A 71 -8.91 -10.44 7.12
CA GLN A 71 -10.11 -9.62 7.14
C GLN A 71 -10.26 -8.76 5.87
N LYS A 72 -9.17 -8.16 5.37
CA LYS A 72 -9.21 -7.35 4.14
C LYS A 72 -9.38 -8.22 2.91
N ARG A 73 -8.78 -9.41 2.87
CA ARG A 73 -8.97 -10.38 1.80
C ARG A 73 -10.43 -10.81 1.67
N ALA A 74 -11.10 -11.09 2.80
CA ALA A 74 -12.53 -11.38 2.82
C ALA A 74 -13.41 -10.21 2.31
N ARG A 75 -12.93 -8.97 2.42
CA ARG A 75 -13.60 -7.77 1.88
C ARG A 75 -13.31 -7.53 0.39
N GLY A 76 -12.60 -8.44 -0.28
CA GLY A 76 -12.25 -8.32 -1.69
C GLY A 76 -11.01 -7.45 -1.96
N TYR A 77 -10.16 -7.22 -0.96
CA TYR A 77 -8.82 -6.69 -1.23
C TYR A 77 -7.92 -7.84 -1.71
N ALA A 78 -7.24 -7.64 -2.82
CA ALA A 78 -6.26 -8.58 -3.34
C ALA A 78 -4.84 -8.02 -3.12
N VAL A 79 -3.84 -8.90 -3.03
CA VAL A 79 -2.45 -8.45 -3.12
C VAL A 79 -2.28 -7.87 -4.52
N GLY A 80 -1.99 -6.58 -4.60
CA GLY A 80 -1.71 -5.95 -5.88
C GLY A 80 -0.50 -6.66 -6.46
N GLN A 81 -0.66 -7.31 -7.61
CA GLN A 81 0.48 -7.81 -8.36
C GLN A 81 1.15 -6.60 -8.99
N TRP A 82 1.89 -5.84 -8.18
CA TRP A 82 2.89 -4.95 -8.73
C TRP A 82 3.87 -5.85 -9.46
N GLY A 83 3.97 -5.65 -10.77
CA GLY A 83 4.70 -6.54 -11.67
C GLY A 83 6.09 -6.88 -11.16
N ARG A 84 6.57 -8.08 -11.52
CA ARG A 84 7.98 -8.47 -11.51
C ARG A 84 8.80 -7.51 -12.38
N GLY A 85 9.05 -6.32 -11.86
CA GLY A 85 9.76 -5.24 -12.49
C GLY A 85 10.01 -4.21 -11.41
N THR A 86 11.27 -4.12 -11.00
CA THR A 86 11.83 -3.14 -10.05
C THR A 86 11.08 -1.82 -10.08
N VAL A 87 10.19 -1.60 -9.11
CA VAL A 87 9.70 -0.26 -8.82
C VAL A 87 10.00 0.04 -7.38
N GLY A 88 10.73 1.14 -7.22
CA GLY A 88 10.41 2.16 -6.24
C GLY A 88 10.23 1.59 -4.85
N ARG A 89 11.35 1.24 -4.25
CA ARG A 89 11.53 1.02 -2.84
C ARG A 89 10.69 2.05 -2.05
N TRP A 90 9.68 1.57 -1.31
CA TRP A 90 8.91 2.36 -0.36
C TRP A 90 9.78 2.63 0.88
N ASP A 91 10.92 3.30 0.69
CA ASP A 91 11.79 3.71 1.79
C ASP A 91 11.22 4.96 2.43
N SER A 92 11.15 4.87 3.75
CA SER A 92 11.19 5.95 4.73
C SER A 92 12.01 7.14 4.23
N GLY A 93 11.55 8.36 4.53
CA GLY A 93 12.08 9.60 3.98
C GLY A 93 13.60 9.65 3.76
N ALA A 94 13.99 9.97 2.53
CA ALA A 94 15.34 10.38 2.19
C ALA A 94 15.26 11.46 1.10
N VAL A 95 15.85 12.61 1.42
CA VAL A 95 16.22 13.70 0.51
C VAL A 95 17.22 13.19 -0.55
N GLY A 96 17.06 13.58 -1.81
CA GLY A 96 18.13 13.50 -2.84
C GLY A 96 17.70 13.02 -4.23
N GLN A 97 17.91 13.87 -5.24
CA GLN A 97 17.64 13.73 -6.69
C GLN A 97 18.61 12.72 -7.36
N SER A 98 18.39 12.03 -8.49
CA SER A 98 18.28 12.58 -9.88
C SER A 98 18.12 11.46 -10.94
N ALA A 99 17.42 11.79 -12.05
CA ALA A 99 17.66 11.51 -13.50
C ALA A 99 17.68 10.07 -14.12
N GLY A 100 16.90 9.88 -15.20
CA GLY A 100 17.12 8.87 -16.26
C GLY A 100 15.87 8.31 -16.96
N THR A 101 15.75 8.50 -18.29
CA THR A 101 14.53 8.48 -19.14
C THR A 101 13.99 7.11 -19.62
N LEU A 102 12.64 7.07 -19.77
CA LEU A 102 11.62 6.18 -20.41
C LEU A 102 11.99 5.44 -21.74
N PRO A 103 11.19 4.51 -22.35
CA PRO A 103 9.77 4.13 -22.07
C PRO A 103 9.47 2.61 -22.14
N ALA A 104 8.69 2.09 -21.18
CA ALA A 104 8.01 0.80 -21.34
C ALA A 104 6.50 1.00 -21.18
N LYS A 105 5.75 0.51 -22.16
CA LYS A 105 4.29 0.57 -22.24
C LYS A 105 3.73 -0.03 -20.93
N LYS A 106 3.28 0.85 -20.04
CA LYS A 106 2.58 0.52 -18.80
C LYS A 106 1.26 -0.12 -19.16
N VAL A 107 1.04 -1.37 -18.77
CA VAL A 107 -0.31 -1.83 -18.47
C VAL A 107 -0.50 -1.53 -17.00
N ASP A 108 -1.02 -0.33 -16.69
CA ASP A 108 -1.35 0.00 -15.30
C ASP A 108 -2.51 -0.91 -14.89
N SER A 109 -2.39 -1.63 -13.77
CA SER A 109 -3.50 -2.42 -13.19
C SER A 109 -4.71 -1.56 -12.80
N CYS A 110 -4.64 -0.24 -12.95
CA CYS A 110 -5.71 0.73 -12.77
C CYS A 110 -5.96 1.67 -13.97
N GLN A 111 -5.38 1.44 -15.16
CA GLN A 111 -5.50 2.35 -16.33
C GLN A 111 -6.91 2.52 -16.91
N LEU A 112 -7.93 1.81 -16.39
CA LEU A 112 -9.29 1.85 -16.93
C LEU A 112 -10.21 2.91 -16.30
N PHE A 113 -9.70 3.84 -15.48
CA PHE A 113 -10.50 4.89 -14.84
C PHE A 113 -10.38 6.29 -15.48
N ASP A 114 -9.78 6.42 -16.68
CA ASP A 114 -9.91 7.61 -17.54
C ASP A 114 -11.26 7.65 -18.27
N ARG A 115 -12.37 7.65 -17.51
CA ARG A 115 -13.68 8.01 -18.07
C ARG A 115 -13.98 9.47 -17.68
N PRO A 116 -14.25 10.37 -18.63
CA PRO A 116 -14.56 11.77 -18.31
C PRO A 116 -15.80 11.84 -17.40
N PRO A 117 -15.92 12.88 -16.55
CA PRO A 117 -17.10 13.06 -15.72
C PRO A 117 -18.35 13.13 -16.59
N ARG A 118 -19.44 12.49 -16.16
CA ARG A 118 -20.75 12.61 -16.82
C ARG A 118 -21.18 14.08 -16.78
N PRO A 119 -21.67 14.67 -17.89
CA PRO A 119 -22.26 16.00 -17.83
C PRO A 119 -23.49 15.95 -16.92
N SER A 120 -23.52 16.86 -15.93
CA SER A 120 -24.74 17.17 -15.19
C SER A 120 -25.77 17.73 -16.16
N ARG A 121 -27.00 17.23 -16.07
CA ARG A 121 -28.15 17.77 -16.79
C ARG A 121 -28.54 19.13 -16.23
#